data_AF-A0A8I1A361-F1
#
_entry.id   AF-A0A8I1A361-F1
#
_cell.length_a   1.000
_cell.length_b   1.000
_cell.length_c   1.000
_cell.angle_alpha   90.00
_cell.angle_beta   90.00
_cell.angle_gamma   90.00
#
_symmetry.space_group_name_H-M   'P 1'
#
loop_
_entity.id
_entity.type
_entity.pdbx_description
1 polymer ?
#
loop_
_entity_poly.entity_id
_entity_poly.type
_entity_poly.pdbx_seq_one_letter_code
_entity_poly.pdbx_strand_id
1 'polypeptide(L)' 'MIGIYTDPGHRIAYDDGEVRQQFSICFECKVTGGELSVSEESHQVGFFGVEEIEQLDMHPAQRVRINDHLKQQDRAFIR' A
#
# COMPACT_ATOMS: atom_id res chain seq x y z
N MET A 1 -6.61 -6.13 -9.58
CA MET A 1 -6.49 -6.12 -8.09
C MET A 1 -5.27 -6.96 -7.74
N ILE A 2 -4.41 -6.48 -6.86
CA ILE A 2 -3.19 -7.18 -6.44
C ILE A 2 -3.52 -8.15 -5.30
N GLY A 3 -4.22 -7.69 -4.26
CA GLY A 3 -4.59 -8.54 -3.13
C GLY A 3 -5.20 -7.80 -1.95
N ILE A 4 -5.62 -8.57 -0.96
CA ILE A 4 -6.09 -8.10 0.35
C ILE A 4 -5.00 -8.44 1.37
N TYR A 5 -4.64 -7.45 2.19
CA TYR A 5 -3.59 -7.55 3.19
C TYR A 5 -4.21 -7.32 4.57
N THR A 6 -4.14 -8.31 5.45
CA THR A 6 -4.61 -8.21 6.83
C THR A 6 -3.65 -8.94 7.76
N ASP A 7 -3.63 -8.54 9.03
CA ASP A 7 -2.88 -9.25 10.06
C ASP A 7 -3.79 -9.37 11.29
N PRO A 8 -4.25 -10.59 11.66
CA PRO A 8 -5.05 -10.81 12.86
C PRO A 8 -4.37 -10.39 14.17
N GLY A 9 -3.04 -10.31 14.17
CA GLY A 9 -2.24 -9.78 15.27
C GLY A 9 -2.22 -8.24 15.31
N HIS A 10 -2.46 -7.57 14.19
CA HIS A 10 -2.46 -6.12 14.10
C HIS A 10 -3.81 -5.53 14.53
N ARG A 11 -3.95 -5.33 15.84
CA ARG A 11 -5.10 -4.69 16.46
C ARG A 11 -4.73 -3.32 17.00
N ILE A 12 -5.62 -2.35 16.77
CA ILE A 12 -5.51 -1.00 17.31
C ILE A 12 -6.56 -0.88 18.40
N ALA A 13 -6.11 -0.73 19.63
CA ALA A 13 -6.96 -0.44 20.77
C ALA A 13 -6.98 1.07 21.00
N TYR A 14 -8.17 1.64 21.08
CA TYR A 14 -8.40 3.04 21.42
C TYR A 14 -8.70 3.17 22.92
N ASP A 15 -8.49 4.36 23.47
CA ASP A 15 -8.63 4.63 24.90
C ASP A 15 -10.09 4.48 25.42
N ASP A 16 -11.07 4.48 24.52
CA ASP A 16 -12.49 4.26 24.80
C ASP A 16 -12.88 2.77 24.85
N GLY A 17 -11.93 1.86 24.64
CA GLY A 17 -12.14 0.42 24.61
C GLY A 17 -12.51 -0.13 23.23
N GLU A 18 -12.57 0.70 22.19
CA GLU A 18 -12.73 0.22 20.82
C GLU A 18 -11.48 -0.54 20.36
N VAL A 19 -11.65 -1.71 19.75
CA VAL A 19 -10.56 -2.47 19.13
C VAL A 19 -10.86 -2.67 17.66
N ARG A 20 -10.00 -2.13 16.79
CA ARG A 20 -10.09 -2.30 15.33
C ARG A 20 -9.03 -3.26 14.83
N GLN A 21 -9.42 -4.14 13.92
CA GLN A 21 -8.50 -4.88 13.07
C GLN A 21 -8.58 -4.30 11.66
N GLN A 22 -7.45 -3.81 11.18
CA GLN A 22 -7.39 -3.19 9.87
C GLN A 22 -7.12 -4.23 8.77
N PHE A 23 -7.61 -3.95 7.58
CA PHE A 23 -7.16 -4.60 6.35
C PHE A 23 -7.00 -3.55 5.26
N SER A 24 -6.23 -3.88 4.23
CA SER A 24 -6.05 -3.03 3.05
C SER A 24 -6.32 -3.83 1.79
N ILE A 25 -6.97 -3.21 0.81
CA ILE A 25 -7.14 -3.76 -0.54
C ILE A 25 -6.21 -2.98 -1.46
N CYS A 26 -5.38 -3.69 -2.23
CA CYS A 26 -4.41 -3.07 -3.13
C CYS A 26 -4.80 -3.32 -4.59
N PHE A 27 -4.82 -2.26 -5.39
CA PHE A 27 -5.17 -2.28 -6.80
C PHE A 27 -3.99 -1.80 -7.65
N GLU A 28 -3.79 -2.48 -8.77
CA GLU A 28 -2.99 -1.94 -9.87
C GLU A 28 -3.90 -1.04 -10.70
N CYS A 29 -3.43 0.16 -10.99
CA CYS A 29 -4.19 1.19 -11.68
C CYS A 29 -3.39 1.75 -12.85
N LYS A 30 -4.10 2.25 -13.86
CA LYS A 30 -3.53 3.01 -14.96
C LYS A 30 -3.94 4.47 -14.84
N VAL A 31 -2.98 5.39 -14.96
CA VAL A 31 -3.27 6.83 -15.04
C VAL A 31 -4.07 7.11 -16.31
N THR A 32 -5.23 7.76 -16.17
CA THR A 32 -6.11 8.13 -17.31
C THR A 32 -6.12 9.63 -17.59
N GLY A 33 -5.47 10.45 -16.76
CA GLY A 33 -5.40 11.91 -16.87
C GLY A 33 -4.99 12.57 -15.55
N GLY A 34 -4.94 13.89 -15.53
CA GLY A 34 -4.52 14.69 -14.37
C GLY A 34 -3.03 15.05 -14.36
N GLU A 35 -2.61 15.76 -13.32
CA GLU A 35 -1.22 16.18 -13.10
C GLU A 35 -0.80 15.79 -11.68
N LEU A 36 0.47 15.46 -11.50
CA LEU A 36 1.03 15.17 -10.18
C LEU A 36 0.97 16.42 -9.31
N SER A 37 0.31 16.33 -8.17
CA SER A 37 0.21 17.40 -7.19
C SER A 37 0.20 16.88 -5.76
N VAL A 38 0.65 17.73 -4.83
CA VAL A 38 0.55 17.48 -3.39
C VAL A 38 -0.79 18.00 -2.85
N SER A 39 -1.20 17.52 -1.68
CA SER A 39 -2.38 17.91 -0.93
C SER A 39 -2.04 18.13 0.55
N GLU A 40 -3.03 18.50 1.37
CA GLU A 40 -2.87 18.62 2.82
C GLU A 40 -2.40 17.32 3.50
N GLU A 41 -2.63 16.16 2.87
CA GLU A 41 -2.25 14.84 3.38
C GLU A 41 -0.91 14.32 2.83
N SER A 42 -0.29 15.01 1.87
CA SER A 42 0.91 14.52 1.19
C SER A 42 1.99 15.61 1.07
N HIS A 43 3.20 15.34 1.54
CA HIS A 43 4.30 16.31 1.48
C HIS A 43 5.04 16.32 0.13
N GLN A 44 5.15 15.16 -0.52
CA GLN A 44 5.88 14.97 -1.79
C GLN A 44 5.21 13.89 -2.62
N VAL A 45 5.29 14.00 -3.94
CA VAL A 45 4.76 13.02 -4.88
C VAL A 45 5.67 12.92 -6.10
N GLY A 46 5.84 11.71 -6.64
CA GLY A 46 6.69 11.47 -7.79
C GLY A 46 6.52 10.06 -8.37
N PHE A 47 7.01 9.88 -9.59
CA PHE A 47 7.20 8.57 -10.20
C PHE A 47 8.64 8.11 -9.97
N PHE A 48 8.80 6.83 -9.67
CA PHE A 48 10.09 6.22 -9.36
C PHE A 48 10.21 4.92 -10.16
N GLY A 49 11.40 4.65 -10.68
CA GLY A 49 11.76 3.36 -11.24
C GLY A 49 11.83 2.29 -10.15
N VAL A 50 11.79 1.01 -10.55
CA VAL A 50 11.80 -0.12 -9.61
C VAL A 50 13.05 -0.09 -8.71
N GLU A 51 14.23 0.16 -9.29
CA GLU A 51 15.49 0.25 -8.54
C GLU A 51 15.52 1.42 -7.55
N GLU A 52 14.89 2.55 -7.89
CA GLU A 52 14.78 3.71 -7.00
C GLU A 52 13.86 3.40 -5.81
N ILE A 53 12.74 2.71 -6.06
CA ILE A 53 11.77 2.31 -5.05
C ILE A 53 12.41 1.40 -3.98
N GLU A 54 13.37 0.56 -4.35
CA GLU A 54 14.08 -0.30 -3.39
C GLU A 54 14.81 0.51 -2.32
N GLN A 55 15.33 1.69 -2.68
CA GLN A 55 16.10 2.57 -1.80
C GLN A 55 15.22 3.53 -0.97
N LEU A 56 13.93 3.64 -1.27
CA LEU A 56 13.02 4.51 -0.52
C LEU A 56 12.79 3.96 0.89
N ASP A 57 12.80 4.86 1.88
CA ASP A 57 12.33 4.53 3.23
C ASP A 57 10.82 4.31 3.19
N MET A 58 10.39 3.13 3.62
CA MET A 58 8.97 2.76 3.63
C MET A 58 8.70 1.70 4.68
N HIS A 59 7.48 1.75 5.22
CA HIS A 59 7.00 0.72 6.12
C HIS A 59 7.01 -0.67 5.42
N PRO A 60 7.46 -1.75 6.09
CA PRO A 60 7.58 -3.08 5.48
C PRO A 60 6.31 -3.59 4.80
N ALA A 61 5.14 -3.26 5.36
CA ALA A 61 3.85 -3.63 4.78
C ALA A 61 3.62 -3.02 3.37
N GLN A 62 4.11 -1.81 3.11
CA GLN A 62 4.02 -1.19 1.78
C GLN A 62 4.99 -1.87 0.81
N ARG A 63 6.20 -2.20 1.27
CA ARG A 63 7.21 -2.92 0.48
C ARG A 63 6.72 -4.29 0.01
N VAL A 64 6.02 -5.03 0.87
CA VAL A 64 5.40 -6.32 0.52
C VAL A 64 4.41 -6.15 -0.63
N ARG A 65 3.57 -5.11 -0.61
CA ARG A 65 2.56 -4.85 -1.66
C ARG A 65 3.20 -4.56 -3.01
N ILE A 66 4.26 -3.75 -3.02
CA ILE A 66 5.02 -3.44 -4.23
C ILE A 66 5.68 -4.71 -4.78
N ASN A 67 6.35 -5.47 -3.92
CA ASN A 67 7.01 -6.72 -4.33
C ASN A 67 6.02 -7.75 -4.86
N ASP A 68 4.83 -7.85 -4.27
CA ASP A 68 3.80 -8.76 -4.74
C ASP A 68 3.19 -8.30 -6.08
N HIS A 69 3.10 -6.99 -6.35
CA HIS A 69 2.79 -6.48 -7.70
C HIS A 69 3.88 -6.85 -8.72
N LEU A 70 5.15 -6.66 -8.39
CA LEU A 70 6.27 -6.96 -9.29
C LEU A 70 6.39 -8.44 -9.66
N LYS A 71 5.86 -9.36 -8.84
CA LYS A 71 5.77 -10.79 -9.16
C LYS A 71 4.75 -11.11 -10.26
N GLN A 72 3.89 -10.16 -10.62
CA GLN A 72 2.88 -10.29 -11.69
C GLN A 72 2.06 -11.60 -11.60
N GLN A 73 1.49 -11.89 -10.42
CA GLN A 73 0.64 -13.05 -10.28
C GLN A 73 -0.69 -12.88 -11.04
N ASP A 74 -1.15 -13.96 -11.68
CA ASP A 74 -2.37 -13.95 -12.51
C ASP A 74 -3.67 -13.66 -11.73
N ARG A 75 -3.65 -13.80 -10.40
CA ARG A 75 -4.84 -13.68 -9.55
C ARG A 75 -4.53 -12.96 -8.24
N ALA A 76 -5.50 -12.17 -7.80
CA ALA A 76 -5.45 -11.56 -6.48
C ALA A 76 -5.54 -12.62 -5.38
N PHE A 77 -4.86 -12.38 -4.26
CA PHE A 77 -4.81 -13.27 -3.12
C PHE A 77 -5.11 -12.53 -1.80
N ILE A 78 -5.31 -13.28 -0.72
CA ILE A 78 -5.40 -12.76 0.64
C ILE A 78 -4.11 -13.12 1.36
N ARG A 79 -3.49 -12.14 2.02
CA ARG A 79 -2.29 -12.28 2.84
C ARG A 79 -2.56 -11.79 4.24
#